data_AF-A0A942MF29-F1
#
_entry.id   AF-A0A942MF29-F1
#
_cell.length_a   1.000
_cell.length_b   1.000
_cell.length_c   1.000
_cell.angle_alpha   90.00
_cell.angle_beta   90.00
_cell.angle_gamma   90.00
#
_symmetry.space_group_name_H-M   'P 1'
#
loop_
_entity.id
_entity.type
_entity.pdbx_description
1 polymer ?
#
loop_
_entity_poly.entity_id
_entity_poly.type
_entity_poly.pdbx_seq_one_letter_code
_entity_poly.pdbx_strand_id
1 'polypeptide(L)'
;MGDVLLNLSLFFRDTSFTVNTGLLLTGVGIIIAIAGFKRLIRSLLNVVLPGSENNLVELVFQKRQLKRGPKIVVIGGGTGLGVLLRGLKEYTSNVTAIVTVSDDGGSSGRLRGELGILPPGDTRNCLLALADTESLMEDLFNHRFQEGAGLKGHNVGNLLLAAMTEITGDFNLAIQELSKVLAIRGQVLPATLTSITLVAKMASGKII
;
A
#
# COMPACT_ATOMS: atom_id res chain seq x y z
N MET A 1 -41.39 -43.21 56.88
CA MET A 1 -40.18 -43.59 56.10
C MET A 1 -40.41 -43.49 54.59
N GLY A 2 -41.62 -43.80 54.09
CA GLY A 2 -41.97 -43.62 52.66
C GLY A 2 -41.98 -42.17 52.15
N ASP A 3 -42.48 -41.22 52.93
CA ASP A 3 -42.58 -39.80 52.50
C ASP A 3 -41.22 -39.10 52.34
N VAL A 4 -40.21 -39.52 53.09
CA VAL A 4 -38.84 -38.97 53.00
C VAL A 4 -38.16 -39.44 51.71
N LEU A 5 -38.36 -40.71 51.32
CA LEU A 5 -37.81 -41.26 50.08
C LEU A 5 -38.52 -40.71 48.83
N LEU A 6 -39.83 -40.40 48.95
CA LEU A 6 -40.60 -39.76 47.87
C LEU A 6 -40.19 -38.30 47.66
N ASN A 7 -39.98 -37.53 48.74
CA ASN A 7 -39.49 -36.15 48.63
C ASN A 7 -38.04 -36.08 48.10
N LEU A 8 -37.19 -37.05 48.46
CA LEU A 8 -35.81 -37.09 47.97
C LEU A 8 -35.75 -37.39 46.46
N SER A 9 -36.57 -38.31 45.97
CA SER A 9 -36.61 -38.64 44.53
C SER A 9 -37.22 -37.52 43.69
N LEU A 10 -38.24 -36.81 44.20
CA LEU A 10 -38.78 -35.60 43.59
C LEU A 10 -37.74 -34.47 43.56
N PHE A 11 -37.00 -34.27 44.65
CA PHE A 11 -35.93 -33.26 44.73
C PHE A 11 -34.79 -33.51 43.73
N PHE A 12 -34.33 -34.77 43.59
CA PHE A 12 -33.32 -35.15 42.59
C PHE A 12 -33.85 -35.05 41.15
N ARG A 13 -35.15 -35.29 40.93
CA ARG A 13 -35.79 -35.14 39.61
C ARG A 13 -35.92 -33.67 39.21
N ASP A 14 -36.26 -32.78 40.14
CA ASP A 14 -36.38 -31.34 39.91
C ASP A 14 -35.00 -30.67 39.71
N THR A 15 -33.98 -31.08 40.47
CA THR A 15 -32.60 -30.60 40.25
C THR A 15 -32.03 -31.08 38.92
N SER A 16 -32.24 -32.35 38.55
CA SER A 16 -31.81 -32.87 37.24
C SER A 16 -32.52 -32.16 36.07
N PHE A 17 -33.83 -31.89 36.20
CA PHE A 17 -34.59 -31.14 35.20
C PHE A 17 -34.09 -29.69 35.05
N THR A 18 -33.81 -29.01 36.17
CA THR A 18 -33.28 -27.63 36.17
C THR A 18 -31.88 -27.54 35.57
N VAL A 19 -31.00 -28.51 35.87
CA VAL A 19 -29.64 -28.56 35.30
C VAL A 19 -29.68 -28.84 33.80
N ASN A 20 -30.50 -29.79 33.35
CA ASN A 20 -30.61 -30.15 31.93
C ASN A 20 -31.19 -29.00 31.09
N THR A 21 -32.20 -28.30 31.61
CA THR A 21 -32.79 -27.12 30.95
C THR A 21 -31.81 -25.95 30.87
N GLY A 22 -31.02 -25.72 31.93
CA GLY A 22 -29.93 -24.73 31.92
C GLY A 22 -28.83 -25.04 30.89
N LEU A 23 -28.45 -26.31 30.76
CA LEU A 23 -27.46 -26.74 29.76
C LEU A 23 -27.96 -26.51 28.32
N LEU A 24 -29.26 -26.73 28.09
CA LEU A 24 -29.88 -26.54 26.79
C LEU A 24 -29.96 -25.05 26.42
N LEU A 25 -30.36 -24.19 27.35
CA LEU A 25 -30.42 -22.74 27.13
C LEU A 25 -29.03 -22.13 26.86
N THR A 26 -28.01 -22.55 27.60
CA THR A 26 -26.63 -22.09 27.36
C THR A 26 -26.12 -22.56 26.00
N GLY A 27 -26.39 -23.80 25.61
CA GLY A 27 -26.07 -24.32 24.28
C GLY A 27 -26.74 -23.52 23.16
N VAL A 28 -28.03 -23.22 23.29
CA VAL A 28 -28.78 -22.39 22.33
C VAL A 28 -28.20 -20.97 22.28
N GLY A 29 -27.89 -20.37 23.43
CA GLY A 29 -27.25 -19.07 23.51
C GLY A 29 -25.92 -19.01 22.77
N ILE A 30 -25.07 -20.03 22.95
CA ILE A 30 -23.78 -20.14 22.24
C ILE A 30 -23.99 -20.26 20.73
N ILE A 31 -24.96 -21.06 20.27
CA ILE A 31 -25.26 -21.22 18.84
C ILE A 31 -25.71 -19.89 18.23
N ILE A 32 -26.61 -19.16 18.89
CA ILE A 32 -27.09 -17.85 18.44
C ILE A 32 -25.94 -16.84 18.41
N ALA A 33 -25.08 -16.83 19.43
CA ALA A 33 -23.91 -15.95 19.49
C ALA A 33 -22.93 -16.23 18.33
N ILE A 34 -22.62 -17.50 18.06
CA ILE A 34 -21.74 -17.90 16.95
C ILE A 34 -22.37 -17.51 15.59
N ALA A 35 -23.67 -17.75 15.41
CA ALA A 35 -24.38 -17.39 14.19
C ALA A 35 -24.40 -15.87 13.96
N GLY A 36 -24.68 -15.10 15.02
CA GLY A 36 -24.66 -13.64 15.00
C GLY A 36 -23.27 -13.09 14.67
N PHE A 37 -22.23 -13.64 15.31
CA PHE A 37 -20.85 -13.24 15.06
C PHE A 37 -20.41 -13.56 13.62
N LYS A 38 -20.76 -14.74 13.09
CA LYS A 38 -20.53 -15.08 11.68
C LYS A 38 -21.25 -14.13 10.72
N ARG A 39 -22.50 -13.75 11.02
CA ARG A 39 -23.26 -12.79 10.21
C ARG A 39 -22.62 -11.40 10.23
N LEU A 40 -22.17 -10.94 11.39
CA LEU A 40 -21.48 -9.65 11.53
C LEU A 40 -20.19 -9.62 10.72
N ILE A 41 -19.35 -10.66 10.85
CA ILE A 41 -18.11 -10.77 10.07
C ILE A 41 -18.42 -10.75 8.57
N ARG A 42 -19.37 -11.56 8.10
CA ARG A 42 -19.75 -11.56 6.68
C ARG A 42 -20.30 -10.21 6.21
N SER A 43 -21.09 -9.53 7.04
CA SER A 43 -21.63 -8.21 6.71
C SER A 43 -20.54 -7.15 6.56
N LEU A 44 -19.53 -7.16 7.43
CA LEU A 44 -18.39 -6.25 7.32
C LEU A 44 -17.49 -6.62 6.12
N LEU A 45 -17.25 -7.91 5.91
CA LEU A 45 -16.43 -8.38 4.79
C LEU A 45 -17.01 -8.00 3.44
N ASN A 46 -18.32 -8.15 3.23
CA ASN A 46 -18.97 -7.78 1.97
C ASN A 46 -18.93 -6.28 1.68
N VAL A 47 -18.90 -5.44 2.71
CA VAL A 47 -18.82 -3.98 2.56
C VAL A 47 -17.39 -3.52 2.26
N VAL A 48 -16.39 -4.19 2.86
CA VAL A 48 -14.99 -3.80 2.71
C VAL A 48 -14.38 -4.38 1.42
N LEU A 49 -14.74 -5.60 1.02
CA LEU A 49 -14.22 -6.28 -0.18
C LEU A 49 -15.35 -7.04 -0.90
N PRO A 50 -16.07 -6.39 -1.83
CA PRO A 50 -17.11 -7.06 -2.60
C PRO A 50 -16.50 -8.11 -3.55
N GLY A 51 -16.69 -9.39 -3.21
CA GLY A 51 -16.49 -10.51 -4.13
C GLY A 51 -15.18 -11.31 -4.00
N SER A 52 -14.96 -12.03 -2.88
CA SER A 52 -14.27 -13.36 -2.82
C SER A 52 -13.86 -13.78 -1.40
N GLU A 53 -14.65 -14.62 -0.71
CA GLU A 53 -14.26 -15.15 0.62
C GLU A 53 -12.96 -16.00 0.58
N ASN A 54 -12.67 -16.68 -0.54
CA ASN A 54 -11.48 -17.54 -0.68
C ASN A 54 -10.18 -16.75 -0.97
N ASN A 55 -10.26 -15.61 -1.66
CA ASN A 55 -9.06 -14.83 -2.01
C ASN A 55 -8.51 -14.06 -0.81
N LEU A 56 -9.31 -13.79 0.23
CA LEU A 56 -8.86 -13.02 1.40
C LEU A 56 -7.79 -13.73 2.20
N VAL A 57 -7.97 -15.03 2.41
CA VAL A 57 -6.99 -15.87 3.10
C VAL A 57 -5.68 -15.81 2.33
N GLU A 58 -5.73 -15.99 1.01
CA GLU A 58 -4.57 -15.90 0.13
C GLU A 58 -3.93 -14.51 0.12
N LEU A 59 -4.70 -13.42 0.03
CA LEU A 59 -4.20 -12.04 0.12
C LEU A 59 -3.52 -11.75 1.47
N VAL A 60 -4.07 -12.24 2.58
CA VAL A 60 -3.47 -12.10 3.91
C VAL A 60 -2.18 -12.92 4.01
N PHE A 61 -2.17 -14.14 3.50
CA PHE A 61 -0.96 -14.98 3.46
C PHE A 61 0.11 -14.36 2.56
N GLN A 62 -0.25 -13.89 1.38
CA GLN A 62 0.64 -13.19 0.45
C GLN A 62 1.24 -11.95 1.10
N LYS A 63 0.42 -11.07 1.69
CA LYS A 63 0.92 -9.89 2.42
C LYS A 63 1.87 -10.26 3.57
N ARG A 64 1.62 -11.35 4.30
CA ARG A 64 2.52 -11.85 5.35
C ARG A 64 3.83 -12.40 4.80
N GLN A 65 3.78 -13.12 3.68
CA GLN A 65 4.97 -13.65 3.01
C GLN A 65 5.84 -12.52 2.45
N LEU A 66 5.26 -11.55 1.74
CA LEU A 66 5.98 -10.40 1.18
C LEU A 66 6.72 -9.59 2.26
N LYS A 67 6.09 -9.40 3.43
CA LYS A 67 6.72 -8.75 4.60
C LYS A 67 7.92 -9.50 5.15
N ARG A 68 7.94 -10.82 5.02
CA ARG A 68 9.07 -11.69 5.42
C ARG A 68 10.08 -11.92 4.29
N GLY A 69 9.84 -11.35 3.11
CA GLY A 69 10.73 -11.45 1.97
C GLY A 69 12.09 -10.76 2.20
N PRO A 70 13.07 -10.99 1.30
CA PRO A 70 14.41 -10.43 1.41
C PRO A 70 14.41 -8.90 1.38
N LYS A 71 15.35 -8.27 2.09
CA LYS A 71 15.58 -6.83 1.99
C LYS A 71 16.43 -6.55 0.76
N ILE A 72 15.92 -5.76 -0.17
CA ILE A 72 16.57 -5.47 -1.45
C ILE A 72 16.72 -3.96 -1.61
N VAL A 73 17.95 -3.51 -1.87
CA VAL A 73 18.22 -2.13 -2.28
C VAL A 73 18.52 -2.11 -3.77
N VAL A 74 17.84 -1.25 -4.50
CA VAL A 74 18.04 -1.06 -5.94
C VAL A 74 18.45 0.39 -6.18
N ILE A 75 19.51 0.61 -6.96
CA ILE A 75 20.05 1.94 -7.23
C ILE A 75 20.01 2.17 -8.74
N GLY A 76 19.46 3.30 -9.18
CA GLY A 76 19.43 3.63 -10.61
C GLY A 76 18.50 4.78 -10.96
N GLY A 77 17.92 4.73 -12.15
CA GLY A 77 17.01 5.72 -12.69
C GLY A 77 16.32 5.20 -13.96
N GLY A 78 15.63 6.10 -14.65
CA GLY A 78 14.96 5.85 -15.90
C GLY A 78 13.86 4.77 -15.83
N THR A 79 13.56 4.21 -17.00
CA THR A 79 12.48 3.22 -17.17
C THR A 79 12.86 1.82 -16.71
N GLY A 80 14.13 1.43 -16.84
CA GLY A 80 14.63 0.11 -16.45
C GLY A 80 14.44 -0.19 -14.97
N LEU A 81 14.72 0.81 -14.11
CA LEU A 81 14.47 0.69 -12.67
C LEU A 81 12.98 0.48 -12.38
N GLY A 82 12.09 1.22 -13.03
CA GLY A 82 10.64 1.06 -12.85
C GLY A 82 10.14 -0.34 -13.24
N VAL A 83 10.64 -0.92 -14.34
CA VAL A 83 10.30 -2.29 -14.76
C VAL A 83 10.76 -3.32 -13.72
N LEU A 84 11.99 -3.19 -13.23
CA LEU A 84 12.52 -4.08 -12.19
C LEU A 84 11.71 -3.99 -10.90
N LEU A 85 11.37 -2.79 -10.44
CA LEU A 85 10.59 -2.58 -9.22
C LEU A 85 9.17 -3.17 -9.32
N ARG A 86 8.51 -3.06 -10.48
CA ARG A 86 7.21 -3.71 -10.74
C ARG A 86 7.28 -5.23 -10.61
N GLY A 87 8.39 -5.85 -11.00
CA GLY A 87 8.60 -7.28 -10.80
C GLY A 87 8.92 -7.62 -9.35
N LEU A 88 9.83 -6.87 -8.71
CA LEU A 88 10.30 -7.15 -7.35
C LEU A 88 9.21 -7.04 -6.28
N LYS A 89 8.24 -6.13 -6.44
CA LYS A 89 7.16 -5.93 -5.46
C LYS A 89 6.24 -7.15 -5.30
N GLU A 90 6.24 -8.06 -6.28
CA GLU A 90 5.52 -9.34 -6.22
C GLU A 90 6.23 -10.41 -5.38
N TYR A 91 7.51 -10.20 -5.03
CA TYR A 91 8.30 -11.14 -4.25
C TYR A 91 8.66 -10.63 -2.86
N THR A 92 8.74 -9.31 -2.67
CA THR A 92 8.95 -8.71 -1.35
C THR A 92 8.39 -7.30 -1.22
N SER A 93 7.94 -6.94 -0.02
CA SER A 93 7.60 -5.55 0.32
C SER A 93 8.79 -4.78 0.91
N ASN A 94 9.97 -5.40 1.00
CA ASN A 94 11.15 -4.83 1.65
C ASN A 94 12.15 -4.29 0.60
N VAL A 95 11.62 -3.55 -0.38
CA VAL A 95 12.42 -2.93 -1.44
C VAL A 95 12.68 -1.46 -1.12
N THR A 96 13.94 -1.03 -1.20
CA THR A 96 14.32 0.39 -1.16
C THR A 96 14.93 0.77 -2.50
N ALA A 97 14.30 1.69 -3.23
CA ALA A 97 14.80 2.25 -4.47
C ALA A 97 15.52 3.57 -4.18
N ILE A 98 16.82 3.64 -4.48
CA ILE A 98 17.60 4.87 -4.47
C ILE A 98 17.67 5.39 -5.90
N VAL A 99 17.07 6.54 -6.13
CA VAL A 99 16.77 7.06 -7.47
C VAL A 99 17.63 8.27 -7.76
N THR A 100 18.27 8.29 -8.94
CA THR A 100 18.98 9.46 -9.42
C THR A 100 18.05 10.66 -9.57
N VAL A 101 18.56 11.84 -9.23
CA VAL A 101 17.87 13.13 -9.35
C VAL A 101 18.68 14.10 -10.22
N SER A 102 19.35 13.57 -11.23
CA SER A 102 20.22 14.33 -12.15
C SER A 102 19.59 14.66 -13.50
N ASP A 103 18.36 14.19 -13.76
CA ASP A 103 17.66 14.38 -15.04
C ASP A 103 17.43 15.88 -15.33
N ASP A 104 17.79 16.34 -16.51
CA ASP A 104 17.62 17.71 -16.99
C ASP A 104 16.68 17.78 -18.20
N GLY A 105 16.08 16.66 -18.61
CA GLY A 105 15.26 16.55 -19.80
C GLY A 105 13.76 16.87 -19.60
N GLY A 106 13.13 17.35 -20.68
CA GLY A 106 11.68 17.40 -20.83
C GLY A 106 10.93 18.16 -19.73
N SER A 107 9.85 17.57 -19.21
CA SER A 107 9.05 18.17 -18.14
C SER A 107 9.78 18.26 -16.81
N SER A 108 10.70 17.32 -16.51
CA SER A 108 11.47 17.32 -15.27
C SER A 108 12.44 18.49 -15.23
N GLY A 109 13.15 18.72 -16.33
CA GLY A 109 14.08 19.85 -16.49
C GLY A 109 13.38 21.22 -16.40
N ARG A 110 12.20 21.38 -17.01
CA ARG A 110 11.43 22.62 -16.88
C ARG A 110 11.01 22.92 -15.44
N LEU A 111 10.45 21.93 -14.73
CA LEU A 111 10.05 22.10 -13.33
C LEU A 111 11.26 22.40 -12.42
N ARG A 112 12.40 21.74 -12.68
CA ARG A 112 13.66 22.05 -12.00
C ARG A 112 14.08 23.50 -12.21
N GLY A 113 14.04 23.99 -13.45
CA GLY A 113 14.46 25.35 -13.80
C GLY A 113 13.51 26.42 -13.28
N GLU A 114 12.20 26.18 -13.32
CA GLU A 114 11.17 27.15 -12.94
C GLU A 114 10.91 27.20 -11.43
N LEU A 115 10.98 26.04 -10.74
CA LEU A 115 10.61 25.92 -9.32
C LEU A 115 11.80 25.63 -8.40
N GLY A 116 13.00 25.40 -8.94
CA GLY A 116 14.20 25.12 -8.15
C GLY A 116 14.16 23.76 -7.41
N ILE A 117 13.23 22.87 -7.76
CA ILE A 117 13.09 21.55 -7.15
C ILE A 117 14.00 20.51 -7.80
N LEU A 118 14.20 19.36 -7.13
CA LEU A 118 14.85 18.21 -7.75
C LEU A 118 14.00 17.65 -8.91
N PRO A 119 14.64 17.10 -9.97
CA PRO A 119 13.94 16.47 -11.09
C PRO A 119 12.95 15.38 -10.62
N PRO A 120 11.64 15.52 -10.88
CA PRO A 120 10.64 14.60 -10.35
C PRO A 120 10.50 13.28 -11.14
N GLY A 121 10.97 13.24 -12.40
CA GLY A 121 10.58 12.21 -13.38
C GLY A 121 10.84 10.76 -12.98
N ASP A 122 12.08 10.46 -12.59
CA ASP A 122 12.50 9.10 -12.23
C ASP A 122 11.94 8.67 -10.87
N THR A 123 11.90 9.59 -9.90
CA THR A 123 11.27 9.38 -8.61
C THR A 123 9.79 9.03 -8.78
N ARG A 124 9.06 9.78 -9.60
CA ARG A 124 7.66 9.50 -9.93
C ARG A 124 7.49 8.13 -10.61
N ASN A 125 8.38 7.74 -11.54
CA ASN A 125 8.33 6.40 -12.14
C ASN A 125 8.48 5.31 -11.07
N CYS A 126 9.38 5.48 -10.11
CA CYS A 126 9.61 4.51 -9.03
C CYS A 126 8.44 4.44 -8.05
N LEU A 127 7.86 5.60 -7.69
CA LEU A 127 6.65 5.67 -6.86
C LEU A 127 5.52 4.87 -7.52
N LEU A 128 5.25 5.12 -8.80
CA LEU A 128 4.21 4.42 -9.54
C LEU A 128 4.49 2.93 -9.71
N ALA A 129 5.76 2.56 -9.96
CA ALA A 129 6.15 1.16 -10.08
C ALA A 129 5.87 0.36 -8.81
N LEU A 130 6.11 0.95 -7.63
CA LEU A 130 5.88 0.33 -6.33
C LEU A 130 4.44 0.52 -5.81
N ALA A 131 3.63 1.35 -6.46
CA ALA A 131 2.25 1.61 -6.05
C ALA A 131 1.36 0.37 -6.17
N ASP A 132 0.38 0.28 -5.27
CA ASP A 132 -0.68 -0.74 -5.26
C ASP A 132 -1.98 -0.07 -5.77
N THR A 133 -1.96 0.38 -7.02
CA THR A 133 -2.98 1.28 -7.58
C THR A 133 -3.89 0.60 -8.60
N GLU A 134 -5.15 1.01 -8.61
CA GLU A 134 -6.11 0.69 -9.68
C GLU A 134 -5.68 1.31 -11.02
N SER A 135 -6.15 0.72 -12.13
CA SER A 135 -5.76 1.14 -13.49
C SER A 135 -5.96 2.63 -13.76
N LEU A 136 -7.06 3.23 -13.27
CA LEU A 136 -7.35 4.65 -13.46
C LEU A 136 -6.34 5.58 -12.76
N MET A 137 -5.89 5.22 -11.56
CA MET A 137 -4.92 6.02 -10.83
C MET A 137 -3.55 5.98 -11.50
N GLU A 138 -3.18 4.81 -12.04
CA GLU A 138 -1.99 4.67 -12.87
C GLU A 138 -2.06 5.52 -14.14
N ASP A 139 -3.20 5.53 -14.83
CA ASP A 139 -3.43 6.37 -16.01
C ASP A 139 -3.32 7.87 -15.68
N LEU A 140 -3.90 8.30 -14.54
CA LEU A 140 -3.81 9.69 -14.11
C LEU A 140 -2.36 10.10 -13.80
N PHE A 141 -1.61 9.27 -13.07
CA PHE A 141 -0.20 9.57 -12.74
C PHE A 141 0.70 9.59 -13.98
N ASN A 142 0.38 8.74 -14.97
CA ASN A 142 1.09 8.71 -16.25
C ASN A 142 0.62 9.77 -17.25
N HIS A 143 -0.52 10.42 -17.01
CA HIS A 143 -1.09 11.39 -17.94
C HIS A 143 -0.10 12.50 -18.25
N ARG A 144 0.08 12.76 -19.55
CA ARG A 144 0.87 13.87 -20.08
C ARG A 144 -0.04 14.76 -20.91
N PHE A 145 -0.11 16.03 -20.52
CA PHE A 145 -0.90 17.02 -21.24
C PHE A 145 -0.38 17.18 -22.66
N GLN A 146 -1.26 17.02 -23.65
CA GLN A 146 -0.92 17.18 -25.06
C GLN A 146 -1.05 18.63 -25.54
N GLU A 147 -1.89 19.40 -24.85
CA GLU A 147 -2.27 20.77 -25.19
C GLU A 147 -2.38 21.63 -23.93
N GLY A 148 -2.59 22.93 -24.11
CA GLY A 148 -2.67 23.91 -23.03
C GLY A 148 -1.39 24.74 -22.85
N ALA A 149 -1.56 26.07 -22.77
CA ALA A 149 -0.45 26.99 -22.53
C ALA A 149 0.19 26.71 -21.15
N GLY A 150 1.51 26.56 -21.09
CA GLY A 150 2.24 26.23 -19.86
C GLY A 150 2.12 24.77 -19.40
N LEU A 151 1.01 24.09 -19.70
CA LEU A 151 0.80 22.69 -19.30
C LEU A 151 1.30 21.69 -20.34
N LYS A 152 1.34 22.05 -21.63
CA LYS A 152 1.73 21.13 -22.70
C LYS A 152 3.07 20.44 -22.40
N GLY A 153 3.03 19.11 -22.44
CA GLY A 153 4.17 18.25 -22.17
C GLY A 153 4.48 18.00 -20.69
N HIS A 154 3.82 18.65 -19.73
CA HIS A 154 3.93 18.29 -18.32
C HIS A 154 3.21 16.96 -18.06
N ASN A 155 3.77 16.17 -17.14
CA ASN A 155 3.14 14.97 -16.63
C ASN A 155 2.48 15.27 -15.28
N VAL A 156 1.27 14.76 -15.06
CA VAL A 156 0.50 15.02 -13.83
C VAL A 156 1.24 14.54 -12.59
N GLY A 157 1.83 13.34 -12.60
CA GLY A 157 2.62 12.84 -11.48
C GLY A 157 3.82 13.74 -11.13
N ASN A 158 4.48 14.34 -12.13
CA ASN A 158 5.54 15.31 -11.90
C ASN A 158 5.02 16.59 -11.22
N LEU A 159 3.85 17.08 -11.65
CA LEU A 159 3.21 18.25 -11.04
C LEU A 159 2.77 17.98 -9.60
N LEU A 160 2.24 16.78 -9.32
CA LEU A 160 1.89 16.36 -7.96
C LEU A 160 3.13 16.31 -7.05
N LEU A 161 4.24 15.76 -7.53
CA LEU A 161 5.48 15.72 -6.77
C LEU A 161 6.07 17.14 -6.56
N ALA A 162 5.98 18.01 -7.57
CA ALA A 162 6.37 19.42 -7.45
C ALA A 162 5.53 20.15 -6.40
N ALA A 163 4.19 20.06 -6.49
CA ALA A 163 3.28 20.68 -5.55
C ALA A 163 3.49 20.14 -4.12
N MET A 164 3.68 18.83 -3.97
CA MET A 164 3.96 18.23 -2.66
C MET A 164 5.31 18.72 -2.09
N THR A 165 6.31 18.90 -2.94
CA THR A 165 7.62 19.48 -2.54
C THR A 165 7.46 20.91 -2.06
N GLU A 166 6.65 21.72 -2.75
CA GLU A 166 6.36 23.09 -2.36
C GLU A 166 5.59 23.16 -1.03
N ILE A 167 4.60 22.29 -0.83
CA ILE A 167 3.81 22.22 0.41
C ILE A 167 4.66 21.79 1.60
N THR A 168 5.54 20.79 1.42
CA THR A 168 6.35 20.23 2.49
C THR A 168 7.65 21.00 2.75
N GLY A 169 8.12 21.77 1.76
CA GLY A 169 9.43 22.41 1.78
C GLY A 169 10.61 21.45 1.66
N ASP A 170 10.36 20.14 1.48
CA ASP A 170 11.40 19.11 1.43
C ASP A 170 11.03 18.00 0.43
N PHE A 171 11.89 17.78 -0.56
CA PHE A 171 11.64 16.81 -1.64
C PHE A 171 11.53 15.37 -1.12
N ASN A 172 12.31 15.01 -0.11
CA ASN A 172 12.26 13.66 0.46
C ASN A 172 11.00 13.45 1.31
N LEU A 173 10.56 14.47 2.05
CA LEU A 173 9.27 14.44 2.74
C LEU A 173 8.10 14.35 1.75
N ALA A 174 8.18 15.06 0.62
CA ALA A 174 7.19 14.95 -0.44
C ALA A 174 7.08 13.53 -1.03
N ILE A 175 8.22 12.86 -1.23
CA ILE A 175 8.25 11.44 -1.63
C ILE A 175 7.57 10.57 -0.57
N GLN A 176 7.85 10.80 0.72
CA GLN A 176 7.25 10.02 1.80
C GLN A 176 5.73 10.21 1.88
N GLU A 177 5.23 11.43 1.73
CA GLU A 177 3.78 11.69 1.75
C GLU A 177 3.09 11.08 0.52
N LEU A 178 3.66 11.25 -0.68
CA LEU A 178 3.11 10.61 -1.88
C LEU A 178 3.21 9.08 -1.83
N SER A 179 4.23 8.52 -1.18
CA SER A 179 4.34 7.07 -0.94
C SER A 179 3.16 6.53 -0.14
N LYS A 180 2.67 7.30 0.85
CA LYS A 180 1.48 6.95 1.64
C LYS A 180 0.21 7.06 0.81
N VAL A 181 0.05 8.15 0.06
CA VAL A 181 -1.12 8.39 -0.81
C VAL A 181 -1.27 7.28 -1.86
N LEU A 182 -0.15 6.85 -2.44
CA LEU A 182 -0.12 5.78 -3.45
C LEU A 182 -0.04 4.36 -2.85
N ALA A 183 -0.05 4.25 -1.52
CA ALA A 183 0.05 2.98 -0.79
C ALA A 183 1.17 2.06 -1.34
N ILE A 184 2.36 2.60 -1.57
CA ILE A 184 3.43 1.86 -2.24
C ILE A 184 3.95 0.69 -1.38
N ARG A 185 4.40 -0.37 -2.04
CA ARG A 185 5.04 -1.54 -1.42
C ARG A 185 6.56 -1.40 -1.47
N GLY A 186 7.12 -0.67 -0.51
CA GLY A 186 8.56 -0.44 -0.40
C GLY A 186 8.85 1.02 -0.04
N GLN A 187 10.05 1.48 -0.39
CA GLN A 187 10.49 2.84 -0.14
C GLN A 187 11.21 3.40 -1.36
N VAL A 188 10.97 4.67 -1.67
CA VAL A 188 11.72 5.43 -2.66
C VAL A 188 12.52 6.51 -1.93
N LEU A 189 13.80 6.64 -2.26
CA LEU A 189 14.70 7.65 -1.71
C LEU A 189 15.42 8.35 -2.86
N PRO A 190 15.59 9.67 -2.80
CA PRO A 190 16.44 10.37 -3.77
C PRO A 190 17.91 10.08 -3.45
N ALA A 191 18.76 9.98 -4.49
CA ALA A 191 20.19 9.75 -4.33
C ALA A 191 20.90 10.92 -3.63
N THR A 192 20.34 12.12 -3.70
CA THR A 192 20.79 13.31 -3.00
C THR A 192 19.62 14.25 -2.74
N LEU A 193 19.74 15.11 -1.74
CA LEU A 193 18.79 16.19 -1.44
C LEU A 193 19.18 17.51 -2.13
N THR A 194 20.33 17.54 -2.80
CA THR A 194 20.85 18.74 -3.48
C THR A 194 20.74 18.62 -4.99
N SER A 195 20.50 19.75 -5.65
CA SER A 195 20.47 19.83 -7.11
C SER A 195 21.86 19.51 -7.67
N ILE A 196 21.94 18.49 -8.53
CA ILE A 196 23.19 18.03 -9.16
C ILE A 196 23.08 18.02 -10.68
N THR A 197 24.20 18.25 -11.36
CA THR A 197 24.27 18.19 -12.83
C THR A 197 25.20 17.05 -13.20
N LEU A 198 24.72 16.15 -14.06
CA LEU A 198 25.56 15.09 -14.61
C LEU A 198 26.51 15.70 -15.64
N VAL A 199 27.78 15.35 -15.56
CA VAL A 199 28.80 15.74 -16.53
C VAL A 199 29.54 14.51 -17.04
N ALA A 200 29.95 14.52 -18.31
CA ALA A 200 30.72 13.45 -18.91
C ALA A 200 32.02 14.00 -19.51
N LYS A 201 33.14 13.36 -19.17
CA LYS A 201 34.43 13.62 -19.82
C LYS A 201 34.60 12.70 -21.01
N MET A 202 34.62 13.26 -22.21
CA MET A 202 34.87 12.54 -23.45
C MET A 202 36.31 12.05 -23.55
N ALA A 203 36.57 11.06 -24.39
CA ALA A 203 37.93 10.57 -24.67
C ALA A 203 38.88 11.67 -25.19
N SER A 204 38.34 12.71 -25.84
CA SER A 204 39.08 13.89 -26.28
C SER A 204 39.49 14.85 -25.14
N GLY A 205 39.03 14.61 -23.91
CA GLY A 205 39.20 15.49 -22.76
C GLY A 205 38.13 16.57 -22.61
N LYS A 206 37.24 16.74 -23.61
CA LYS A 206 36.09 17.67 -23.53
C LYS A 206 35.11 17.22 -22.43
N ILE A 207 34.62 18.18 -21.63
CA ILE A 207 33.54 17.96 -20.66
C ILE A 207 32.24 18.44 -21.30
N ILE A 208 31.20 17.60 -21.22
CA ILE A 208 29.80 17.91 -21.57
C ILE A 208 28.91 17.74 -20.35
#